data_AF-A0A2Z5EC62-F1
#
_entry.id   AF-A0A2Z5EC62-F1
#
_cell.length_a   1.000
_cell.length_b   1.000
_cell.length_c   1.000
_cell.angle_alpha   90.00
_cell.angle_beta   90.00
_cell.angle_gamma   90.00
#
_symmetry.space_group_name_H-M   'P 1'
#
loop_
_entity.id
_entity.type
_entity.pdbx_description
1 polymer ?
#
loop_
_entity_poly.entity_id
_entity_poly.type
_entity_poly.pdbx_seq_one_letter_code
_entity_poly.pdbx_strand_id
1 'polypeptide(L)'
;MSATLFALALFACSDDGTACERISAVPAQTYQSREQCAAGIDAALETDAARRAEAPTVYAQCLSNRQMASIGSGVIDLTRVNGARFASAGF
;
A
#
# COMPACT_ATOMS: atom_id res chain seq x y z
N MET A 1 20.73 17.13 -4.18
CA MET A 1 19.58 16.85 -3.29
C MET A 1 19.02 15.48 -3.67
N SER A 2 19.00 14.50 -2.77
CA SER A 2 18.41 13.18 -3.06
C SER A 2 16.89 13.31 -2.89
N ALA A 3 16.17 13.40 -4.01
CA ALA A 3 14.71 13.46 -3.98
C ALA A 3 14.19 12.17 -3.35
N THR A 4 13.50 12.28 -2.21
CA THR A 4 12.86 11.12 -1.59
C THR A 4 11.63 10.79 -2.42
N LEU A 5 11.70 9.71 -3.19
CA LEU A 5 10.56 9.21 -3.94
C LEU A 5 9.66 8.36 -3.03
N PHE A 6 8.36 8.58 -3.19
CA PHE A 6 7.30 7.83 -2.52
C PHE A 6 6.65 6.89 -3.51
N ALA A 7 6.62 5.61 -3.19
CA ALA A 7 5.96 4.57 -3.95
C ALA A 7 4.60 4.27 -3.32
N LEU A 8 3.56 4.22 -4.16
CA LEU A 8 2.25 3.71 -3.78
C LEU A 8 2.23 2.21 -3.97
N ALA A 9 1.94 1.47 -2.91
CA ALA A 9 1.84 0.02 -2.92
C ALA A 9 0.50 -0.44 -2.37
N LEU A 10 -0.04 -1.50 -2.98
CA LEU A 10 -1.26 -2.17 -2.55
C LEU A 10 -0.90 -3.41 -1.74
N PHE A 11 -1.66 -3.64 -0.68
CA PHE A 11 -1.49 -4.75 0.24
C PHE A 11 -2.81 -5.46 0.42
N ALA A 12 -2.80 -6.76 0.15
CA ALA A 12 -3.88 -7.69 0.42
C ALA A 12 -3.72 -8.20 1.85
N CYS A 13 -4.65 -7.86 2.73
CA CYS A 13 -4.59 -8.18 4.15
C CYS A 13 -5.73 -9.08 4.60
N SER A 14 -5.44 -9.85 5.64
CA SER A 14 -6.42 -10.45 6.55
C SER A 14 -7.27 -9.37 7.25
N ASP A 15 -8.47 -9.73 7.72
CA ASP A 15 -9.40 -8.84 8.42
C ASP A 15 -8.76 -8.09 9.61
N ASP A 16 -7.81 -8.74 10.30
CA ASP A 16 -7.13 -8.17 11.47
C ASP A 16 -5.96 -7.24 11.10
N GLY A 17 -5.60 -7.12 9.81
CA GLY A 17 -4.51 -6.27 9.32
C GLY A 17 -3.10 -6.71 9.74
N THR A 18 -2.98 -7.89 10.39
CA THR A 18 -1.71 -8.43 10.91
C THR A 18 -0.92 -9.23 9.89
N ALA A 19 -1.61 -9.80 8.91
CA ALA A 19 -1.00 -10.53 7.80
C ALA A 19 -1.41 -9.86 6.49
N CYS A 20 -0.46 -9.12 5.91
CA CYS A 20 -0.62 -8.34 4.71
C CYS A 20 0.44 -8.67 3.68
N GLU A 21 0.02 -9.06 2.49
CA GLU A 21 0.92 -9.37 1.38
C GLU A 21 0.87 -8.27 0.34
N ARG A 22 2.03 -7.87 -0.16
CA ARG A 22 2.08 -6.85 -1.20
C ARG A 22 1.56 -7.43 -2.53
N ILE A 23 0.57 -6.76 -3.12
CA ILE A 23 0.05 -7.10 -4.43
C ILE A 23 1.08 -6.68 -5.48
N SER A 24 1.91 -7.63 -5.91
CA SER A 24 3.02 -7.39 -6.84
C SER A 24 2.56 -7.18 -8.29
N ALA A 25 1.28 -7.48 -8.58
CA ALA A 25 0.68 -7.30 -9.89
C ALA A 25 0.51 -5.82 -10.29
N VAL A 26 0.55 -4.89 -9.31
CA VAL A 26 0.47 -3.45 -9.58
C VAL A 26 1.86 -2.84 -9.54
N PRO A 27 2.31 -2.19 -10.62
CA PRO A 27 3.58 -1.47 -10.59
C PRO A 27 3.49 -0.34 -9.56
N ALA A 28 4.47 -0.30 -8.66
CA ALA A 28 4.54 0.74 -7.65
C ALA A 28 4.72 2.11 -8.33
N GLN A 29 3.68 2.94 -8.32
CA GLN A 29 3.75 4.28 -8.87
C GLN A 29 4.60 5.16 -7.96
N THR A 30 5.57 5.89 -8.52
CA THR A 30 6.46 6.75 -7.74
C THR A 30 6.07 8.22 -7.89
N TYR A 31 6.07 8.92 -6.76
CA TYR A 31 5.66 10.30 -6.59
C TYR A 31 6.79 11.08 -5.93
N GLN A 32 6.87 12.38 -6.23
CA GLN A 32 7.90 13.25 -5.67
C GLN A 32 7.59 13.74 -4.24
N SER A 33 6.32 13.66 -3.82
CA SER A 33 5.89 14.04 -2.48
C SER A 33 4.88 13.04 -1.92
N ARG A 34 4.80 12.97 -0.58
CA ARG A 34 3.84 12.13 0.13
C ARG A 34 2.40 12.52 -0.18
N GLU A 35 2.12 13.82 -0.31
CA GLU A 35 0.79 14.35 -0.63
C GLU A 35 0.31 13.91 -2.01
N GLN A 36 1.18 13.97 -3.02
CA GLN A 36 0.87 13.48 -4.37
C GLN A 36 0.61 11.97 -4.37
N CYS A 37 1.40 11.22 -3.60
CA CYS A 37 1.16 9.79 -3.41
C CYS A 37 -0.20 9.54 -2.74
N ALA A 38 -0.51 10.27 -1.67
CA ALA A 38 -1.75 10.10 -0.92
C ALA A 38 -2.99 10.40 -1.78
N ALA A 39 -2.90 11.37 -2.69
CA ALA A 39 -3.95 11.67 -3.64
C ALA A 39 -4.21 10.51 -4.64
N GLY A 40 -3.24 9.62 -4.86
CA GLY A 40 -3.38 8.44 -5.71
C GLY A 40 -3.94 7.20 -5.00
N ILE A 41 -4.14 7.25 -3.67
CA ILE A 41 -4.59 6.10 -2.86
C ILE A 41 -5.96 5.60 -3.32
N ASP A 42 -6.94 6.50 -3.43
CA ASP A 42 -8.30 6.12 -3.81
C ASP A 42 -8.31 5.49 -5.21
N ALA A 43 -7.66 6.13 -6.17
CA ALA A 43 -7.54 5.63 -7.54
C ALA A 43 -6.84 4.26 -7.61
N ALA A 44 -5.87 4.00 -6.72
CA ALA A 44 -5.19 2.71 -6.65
C ALA A 44 -6.07 1.59 -6.09
N LEU A 45 -6.91 1.90 -5.10
CA LEU A 45 -7.91 0.97 -4.57
C LEU A 45 -9.00 0.63 -5.59
N GLU A 46 -9.28 1.54 -6.53
CA GLU A 46 -10.24 1.30 -7.59
C GLU A 46 -9.70 0.41 -8.73
N THR A 47 -8.39 0.13 -8.76
CA THR A 47 -7.77 -0.68 -9.83
C THR A 47 -8.26 -2.12 -9.83
N ASP A 48 -8.28 -2.74 -11.02
CA ASP A 48 -8.64 -4.16 -11.19
C ASP A 48 -7.83 -5.09 -10.27
N ALA A 49 -6.56 -4.78 -10.04
CA ALA A 49 -5.70 -5.59 -9.19
C ALA A 49 -6.04 -5.48 -7.71
N ALA A 50 -6.49 -4.31 -7.23
CA ALA A 50 -7.05 -4.18 -5.89
C ALA A 50 -8.38 -4.95 -5.78
N ARG A 51 -9.25 -4.84 -6.79
CA ARG A 51 -10.55 -5.57 -6.80
C ARG A 51 -10.41 -7.09 -6.91
N ARG A 52 -9.37 -7.57 -7.58
CA ARG A 52 -9.07 -9.00 -7.76
C ARG A 52 -8.19 -9.57 -6.65
N ALA A 53 -7.79 -8.76 -5.68
CA ALA A 53 -7.09 -9.27 -4.52
C ALA A 53 -8.00 -10.30 -3.83
N GLU A 54 -7.57 -11.56 -3.76
CA GLU A 54 -8.27 -12.62 -3.03
C GLU A 54 -8.04 -12.46 -1.51
N ALA A 55 -8.29 -11.28 -0.98
CA ALA A 55 -8.11 -10.94 0.42
C ALA A 55 -9.31 -10.17 0.95
N PRO A 56 -9.68 -10.37 2.23
CA PRO A 56 -10.84 -9.71 2.82
C PRO A 56 -10.68 -8.20 2.90
N THR A 57 -9.45 -7.68 2.95
CA THR A 57 -9.22 -6.23 2.95
C THR A 57 -8.02 -5.85 2.09
N VAL A 58 -8.13 -4.73 1.37
CA VAL A 58 -7.03 -4.17 0.57
C VAL A 58 -6.67 -2.79 1.09
N TYR A 59 -5.38 -2.56 1.32
CA TYR A 59 -4.86 -1.26 1.73
C TYR A 59 -3.92 -0.68 0.69
N ALA A 60 -4.06 0.62 0.44
CA ALA A 60 -3.10 1.41 -0.31
C ALA A 60 -2.25 2.21 0.67
N GLN A 61 -0.93 2.09 0.55
CA GLN A 61 0.02 2.79 1.41
C GLN A 61 1.10 3.51 0.62
N CYS A 62 1.40 4.72 1.07
CA CYS A 62 2.45 5.57 0.53
C CYS A 62 3.74 5.40 1.31
N LEU A 63 4.66 4.66 0.71
CA LEU A 63 5.91 4.25 1.33
C LEU A 63 7.07 4.94 0.62
N SER A 64 8.09 5.38 1.35
CA SER A 64 9.33 5.80 0.67
C SER A 64 10.00 4.62 -0.04
N ASN A 65 10.81 4.89 -1.07
CA ASN A 65 11.59 3.83 -1.74
C ASN A 65 12.40 2.97 -0.77
N ARG A 66 12.90 3.55 0.33
CA ARG A 66 13.62 2.81 1.38
C ARG A 66 12.70 1.86 2.14
N GLN A 67 11.49 2.30 2.49
CA GLN A 67 10.50 1.46 3.16
C GLN A 67 10.01 0.33 2.24
N MET A 68 9.76 0.64 0.97
CA MET A 68 9.41 -0.38 -0.04
C MET A 68 10.48 -1.44 -0.21
N ALA A 69 11.76 -1.05 -0.23
CA ALA A 69 12.87 -1.98 -0.28
C ALA A 69 12.96 -2.85 0.99
N SER A 70 12.64 -2.29 2.17
CA SER A 70 12.66 -3.04 3.43
C SER A 70 11.50 -4.03 3.61
N ILE A 71 10.36 -3.77 2.97
CA ILE A 71 9.14 -4.59 3.07
C ILE A 71 9.24 -5.86 2.22
N GLY A 72 10.06 -5.87 1.16
CA GLY A 72 10.29 -7.07 0.34
C GLY A 72 9.01 -7.63 -0.27
N SER A 73 8.96 -8.96 -0.44
CA SER A 73 7.79 -9.71 -0.92
C SER A 73 7.15 -10.57 0.19
N GLY A 74 7.47 -10.29 1.46
CA GLY A 74 6.97 -11.06 2.59
C GLY A 74 5.63 -10.57 3.10
N VAL A 75 5.01 -11.39 3.95
CA VAL A 75 3.86 -10.99 4.77
C VAL A 75 4.35 -9.94 5.77
N ILE A 76 3.68 -8.78 5.78
CA ILE A 76 3.94 -7.69 6.72
C ILE A 76 2.75 -7.48 7.65
N ASP A 77 3.05 -6.92 8.81
CA ASP A 77 2.04 -6.50 9.78
C ASP A 77 1.83 -4.99 9.66
N LEU A 78 0.77 -4.59 8.96
CA LEU A 78 0.49 -3.18 8.70
C LEU A 78 0.14 -2.40 9.97
N THR A 79 -0.31 -3.09 11.03
CA THR A 79 -0.54 -2.45 12.34
C THR A 79 0.75 -1.92 12.96
N ARG A 80 1.89 -2.58 12.67
CA ARG A 80 3.22 -2.19 13.14
C ARG A 80 3.93 -1.23 12.19
N VAL A 81 3.53 -1.18 10.92
CA VAL A 81 4.11 -0.27 9.93
C VAL A 81 3.44 1.11 10.03
N ASN A 82 3.95 1.93 10.95
CA ASN A 82 3.73 3.39 11.04
C ASN A 82 2.27 3.88 10.87
N GLY A 83 1.40 3.44 11.78
CA GLY A 83 0.12 4.11 12.04
C GLY A 83 -0.85 4.00 10.86
N ALA A 84 -1.15 2.77 10.43
CA ALA A 84 -2.21 2.46 9.50
C ALA A 84 -3.50 3.21 9.90
N ARG A 85 -3.74 4.35 9.26
CA ARG A 85 -5.04 5.01 9.28
C ARG A 85 -5.91 4.21 8.33
N PHE A 86 -6.66 3.30 8.92
CA PHE A 86 -7.63 2.47 8.24
C PHE A 86 -8.75 3.38 7.72
N ALA A 87 -8.66 3.78 6.45
CA ALA A 87 -9.88 4.09 5.70
C ALA A 87 -10.44 2.72 5.29
N SER A 88 -11.31 2.17 6.14
CA SER A 88 -12.14 1.02 5.77
C SER A 88 -13.01 1.46 4.60
N ALA A 89 -12.69 1.02 3.38
CA ALA A 89 -13.65 0.97 2.30
C ALA A 89 -14.65 -0.14 2.65
N GLY A 90 -15.56 0.16 3.58
CA GLY A 90 -16.67 -0.72 3.89
C GLY A 90 -17.79 -0.42 2.91
N PHE A 91 -17.97 -1.29 1.91
CA PHE A 91 -19.26 -1.60 1.28
C PHE A 91 -19.20 -3.03 0.73
#